data_AF-A0A3B8UJB9-F1
#
_entry.id   AF-A0A3B8UJB9-F1
#
_cell.length_a   1.000
_cell.length_b   1.000
_cell.length_c   1.000
_cell.angle_alpha   90.00
_cell.angle_beta   90.00
_cell.angle_gamma   90.00
#
_symmetry.space_group_name_H-M   'P 1'
#
loop_
_entity.id
_entity.type
_entity.pdbx_description
1 polymer ?
#
loop_
_entity_poly.entity_id
_entity_poly.type
_entity_poly.pdbx_seq_one_letter_code
_entity_poly.pdbx_strand_id
1 'polypeptide(L)'
;IVSSVNIPVQMGGGIRTLENIKEVLALGVYRVIIGTKAVENPDFIRQAIEQFGPEHIVVGVDAKDGLVAIEGWEKVSDKTALSLALAMKDMGVQTIVYTDISKDGMLSGPNVEQTKLLSDKTGINIIASGGMSCVQDLKNINDAGIHGAIIGKAIYEHRINLKDAVNMFESGASVIEAGKKMSTSLSFKDFKLNSDGLIPVVVQDYVNNEVLMVAYMNEESYNMTVDTGIMTYFSRSRQELWIKGATSGHYQYVSSLDIDCDNDTILAKVRQIGAACHTGNRSCFYRNLYLKDR
;
A
#
# COMPACT_ATOMS: atom_id res chain seq x y z
N ILE A 1 3.42 9.04 24.25
CA ILE A 1 3.36 8.30 22.96
C ILE A 1 4.18 7.02 23.07
N VAL A 2 5.51 7.10 23.24
CA VAL A 2 6.39 5.92 23.27
C VAL A 2 5.94 4.89 24.32
N SER A 3 5.63 5.32 25.54
CA SER A 3 5.16 4.45 26.62
C SER A 3 3.76 3.85 26.41
N SER A 4 3.05 4.22 25.35
CA SER A 4 1.66 3.83 25.09
C SER A 4 1.51 2.86 23.91
N VAL A 5 2.60 2.51 23.23
CA VAL A 5 2.59 1.66 22.03
C VAL A 5 3.68 0.59 22.11
N ASN A 6 3.42 -0.56 21.47
CA ASN A 6 4.36 -1.68 21.40
C ASN A 6 5.08 -1.77 20.03
N ILE A 7 4.97 -0.72 19.21
CA ILE A 7 5.60 -0.62 17.89
C ILE A 7 6.72 0.42 17.92
N PRO A 8 7.76 0.29 17.07
CA PRO A 8 8.83 1.28 16.98
C PRO A 8 8.30 2.67 16.65
N VAL A 9 8.75 3.68 17.40
CA VAL A 9 8.41 5.09 17.19
C VAL A 9 9.60 5.81 16.56
N GLN A 10 9.34 6.69 15.59
CA GLN A 10 10.36 7.56 14.99
C GLN A 10 10.02 9.02 15.30
N MET A 11 11.03 9.86 15.49
CA MET A 11 10.86 11.28 15.77
C MET A 11 11.70 12.14 14.82
N GLY A 12 11.05 13.08 14.14
CA GLY A 12 11.71 14.12 13.35
C GLY A 12 11.41 15.52 13.89
N GLY A 13 12.22 16.49 13.49
CA GLY A 13 12.08 17.90 13.88
C GLY A 13 12.82 18.24 15.18
N GLY A 14 13.48 19.41 15.22
CA GLY A 14 14.16 19.90 16.43
C GLY A 14 15.48 19.21 16.82
N ILE A 15 15.88 18.13 16.12
CA ILE A 15 17.17 17.47 16.37
C ILE A 15 18.30 18.34 15.83
N ARG A 16 19.08 18.93 16.75
CA ARG A 16 20.18 19.86 16.42
C ARG A 16 21.51 19.47 17.06
N THR A 17 21.56 18.61 18.05
CA THR A 17 22.81 18.17 18.70
C THR A 17 22.83 16.65 18.91
N LEU A 18 24.01 16.08 19.16
CA LEU A 18 24.13 14.67 19.53
C LEU A 18 23.45 14.38 20.87
N GLU A 19 23.43 15.36 21.79
CA GLU A 19 22.69 15.23 23.05
C GLU A 19 21.17 15.15 22.81
N ASN A 20 20.61 15.91 21.85
CA ASN A 20 19.19 15.75 21.51
C ASN A 20 18.87 14.34 21.02
N ILE A 21 19.75 13.73 20.23
CA ILE A 21 19.57 12.35 19.76
C ILE A 21 19.57 11.41 20.96
N LYS A 22 20.57 11.52 21.83
CA LYS A 22 20.70 10.72 23.05
C LYS A 22 19.47 10.83 23.95
N GLU A 23 18.99 12.04 24.21
CA GLU A 23 17.78 12.30 25.00
C GLU A 23 16.55 11.63 24.39
N VAL A 24 16.35 11.79 23.07
CA VAL A 24 15.20 11.24 22.36
C VAL A 24 15.22 9.70 22.35
N LEU A 25 16.38 9.10 22.09
CA LEU A 25 16.53 7.64 22.14
C LEU A 25 16.33 7.10 23.56
N ALA A 26 16.80 7.83 24.59
CA ALA A 26 16.58 7.45 26.00
C ALA A 26 15.10 7.48 26.42
N LEU A 27 14.25 8.25 25.73
CA LEU A 27 12.79 8.22 25.91
C LEU A 27 12.12 7.01 25.25
N GLY A 28 12.89 6.14 24.59
CA GLY A 28 12.44 4.93 23.90
C GLY A 28 12.03 5.13 22.45
N VAL A 29 12.34 6.29 21.85
CA VAL A 29 12.21 6.48 20.40
C VAL A 29 13.23 5.57 19.71
N TYR A 30 12.79 4.84 18.69
CA TYR A 30 13.64 3.90 17.97
C TYR A 30 14.52 4.59 16.92
N ARG A 31 13.99 5.58 16.18
CA ARG A 31 14.77 6.32 15.16
C ARG A 31 14.59 7.82 15.28
N VAL A 32 15.67 8.56 15.02
CA VAL A 32 15.63 10.01 14.83
C VAL A 32 15.74 10.35 13.34
N ILE A 33 14.89 11.25 12.87
CA ILE A 33 14.88 11.72 11.47
C ILE A 33 15.53 13.11 11.43
N ILE A 34 16.63 13.22 10.69
CA ILE A 34 17.44 14.44 10.58
C ILE A 34 17.31 14.98 9.15
N GLY A 35 16.64 16.13 9.01
CA GLY A 35 16.46 16.83 7.72
C GLY A 35 17.55 17.87 7.47
N THR A 36 17.23 19.16 7.64
CA THR A 36 18.10 20.34 7.41
C THR A 36 19.58 20.12 7.77
N LYS A 37 19.86 19.58 8.97
CA LYS A 37 21.23 19.43 9.46
C LYS A 37 22.05 18.41 8.67
N ALA A 38 21.41 17.41 8.05
CA ALA A 38 22.08 16.47 7.16
C ALA A 38 22.62 17.14 5.88
N VAL A 39 21.97 18.22 5.44
CA VAL A 39 22.37 19.00 4.25
C VAL A 39 23.48 20.00 4.58
N GLU A 40 23.32 20.72 5.70
CA GLU A 40 24.21 21.81 6.12
C GLU A 40 25.52 21.32 6.75
N ASN A 41 25.47 20.24 7.52
CA ASN A 41 26.63 19.68 8.21
C ASN A 41 26.62 18.14 8.13
N PRO A 42 27.06 17.56 7.00
CA PRO A 42 27.05 16.12 6.82
C PRO A 42 27.90 15.33 7.83
N ASP A 43 28.99 15.91 8.36
CA ASP A 43 29.82 15.26 9.37
C ASP A 43 29.05 14.98 10.67
N PHE A 44 28.00 15.76 10.96
CA PHE A 44 27.09 15.48 12.07
C PHE A 44 26.41 14.11 11.91
N ILE A 45 26.05 13.72 10.69
CA ILE A 45 25.41 12.42 10.42
C ILE A 45 26.40 11.28 10.68
N ARG A 46 27.65 11.43 10.23
CA ARG A 46 28.72 10.47 10.51
C ARG A 46 28.91 10.26 12.01
N GLN A 47 29.04 11.35 12.77
CA GLN A 47 29.19 11.28 14.23
C GLN A 47 27.97 10.64 14.91
N ALA A 48 26.76 10.96 14.46
CA ALA A 48 25.54 10.37 14.98
C ALA A 48 25.49 8.85 14.72
N ILE A 49 25.86 8.41 13.51
CA ILE A 49 25.91 6.97 13.17
C ILE A 49 26.98 6.26 13.99
N GLU A 50 28.17 6.83 14.13
CA GLU A 50 29.26 6.26 14.93
C GLU A 50 28.86 6.09 16.41
N GLN A 51 28.11 7.04 16.96
CA GLN A 51 27.72 7.03 18.37
C GLN A 51 26.47 6.18 18.66
N PHE A 52 25.46 6.22 17.78
CA PHE A 52 24.14 5.66 18.06
C PHE A 52 23.77 4.46 17.17
N GLY A 53 24.55 4.15 16.13
CA GLY A 53 24.24 3.08 15.19
C GLY A 53 23.40 3.55 13.99
N PRO A 54 23.68 3.03 12.78
CA PRO A 54 22.99 3.44 11.55
C PRO A 54 21.48 3.07 11.52
N GLU A 55 21.05 2.10 12.32
CA GLU A 55 19.66 1.67 12.46
C GLU A 55 18.77 2.69 13.19
N HIS A 56 19.39 3.56 13.98
CA HIS A 56 18.75 4.60 14.79
C HIS A 56 18.72 5.98 14.10
N ILE A 57 19.51 6.17 13.03
CA ILE A 57 19.64 7.45 12.31
C ILE A 57 19.01 7.37 10.92
N VAL A 58 18.02 8.22 10.67
CA VAL A 58 17.34 8.36 9.38
C VAL A 58 17.56 9.76 8.84
N VAL A 59 17.84 9.89 7.55
CA VAL A 59 17.95 11.20 6.91
C VAL A 59 16.64 11.55 6.20
N GLY A 60 16.10 12.73 6.50
CA GLY A 60 14.96 13.30 5.78
C GLY A 60 15.45 14.09 4.57
N VAL A 61 14.96 13.74 3.38
CA VAL A 61 15.25 14.42 2.13
C VAL A 61 13.92 14.94 1.57
N ASP A 62 13.66 16.22 1.81
CA ASP A 62 12.50 16.89 1.25
C ASP A 62 12.92 17.56 -0.06
N ALA A 63 12.24 17.29 -1.16
CA ALA A 63 12.59 17.83 -2.46
C ALA A 63 11.39 18.38 -3.21
N LYS A 64 11.65 19.46 -3.97
CA LYS A 64 10.71 20.03 -4.92
C LYS A 64 11.38 20.04 -6.28
N ASP A 65 10.73 19.45 -7.29
CA ASP A 65 11.26 19.33 -8.65
C ASP A 65 12.67 18.68 -8.68
N GLY A 66 12.93 17.74 -7.77
CA GLY A 66 14.19 17.01 -7.64
C GLY A 66 15.31 17.75 -6.88
N LEU A 67 15.10 19.01 -6.48
CA LEU A 67 16.05 19.80 -5.69
C LEU A 67 15.69 19.77 -4.20
N VAL A 68 16.70 19.60 -3.35
CA VAL A 68 16.51 19.47 -1.90
C VAL A 68 16.13 20.83 -1.31
N ALA A 69 15.04 20.85 -0.54
CA ALA A 69 14.64 21.99 0.25
C ALA A 69 15.09 21.83 1.71
N ILE A 70 15.46 22.95 2.33
CA ILE A 70 15.90 23.05 3.72
C ILE A 70 15.06 24.10 4.45
N GLU A 71 15.33 24.29 5.75
CA GLU A 71 14.64 25.28 6.60
C GLU A 71 13.10 25.18 6.53
N GLY A 72 12.55 23.96 6.63
CA GLY A 72 11.09 23.79 6.59
C GLY A 72 10.46 24.07 5.22
N TRP A 73 11.21 23.83 4.14
CA TRP A 73 10.83 24.01 2.74
C TRP A 73 10.87 25.46 2.23
N GLU A 74 11.32 26.40 3.05
CA GLU A 74 11.42 27.81 2.67
C GLU A 74 12.56 28.09 1.66
N LYS A 75 13.61 27.26 1.67
CA LYS A 75 14.80 27.46 0.85
C LYS A 75 15.15 26.22 0.04
N VAL A 76 15.33 26.39 -1.28
CA VAL A 76 15.81 25.34 -2.18
C VAL A 76 17.33 25.42 -2.29
N SER A 77 18.02 24.30 -2.09
CA SER A 77 19.46 24.18 -2.27
C SER A 77 19.82 23.89 -3.73
N ASP A 78 21.11 23.97 -4.06
CA ASP A 78 21.67 23.56 -5.35
C ASP A 78 21.88 22.04 -5.48
N LYS A 79 21.59 21.27 -4.42
CA LYS A 79 21.75 19.81 -4.40
C LYS A 79 20.49 19.10 -4.87
N THR A 80 20.67 18.08 -5.70
CA THR A 80 19.58 17.17 -6.07
C THR A 80 19.34 16.15 -4.96
N ALA A 81 18.11 15.62 -4.88
CA ALA A 81 17.79 14.54 -3.94
C ALA A 81 18.72 13.32 -4.12
N LEU A 82 19.06 12.99 -5.37
CA LEU A 82 19.94 11.87 -5.70
C LEU A 82 21.38 12.11 -5.25
N SER A 83 21.94 13.31 -5.48
CA SER A 83 23.32 13.59 -5.07
C SER A 83 23.46 13.59 -3.55
N LEU A 84 22.45 14.11 -2.84
CA LEU A 84 22.42 14.02 -1.37
C LEU A 84 22.30 12.57 -0.89
N ALA A 85 21.40 11.78 -1.48
CA ALA A 85 21.20 10.39 -1.08
C ALA A 85 22.47 9.53 -1.29
N LEU A 86 23.21 9.75 -2.38
CA LEU A 86 24.51 9.11 -2.62
C LEU A 86 25.56 9.54 -1.57
N ALA A 87 25.64 10.84 -1.25
CA ALA A 87 26.55 11.31 -0.20
C ALA A 87 26.22 10.71 1.18
N MET A 88 24.93 10.56 1.49
CA MET A 88 24.47 9.93 2.73
C MET A 88 24.81 8.43 2.77
N LYS A 89 24.72 7.73 1.63
CA LYS A 89 25.17 6.33 1.49
C LYS A 89 26.63 6.18 1.89
N ASP A 90 27.50 7.05 1.37
CA ASP A 90 28.94 7.01 1.63
C ASP A 90 29.28 7.31 3.10
N MET A 91 28.34 7.92 3.84
CA MET A 91 28.44 8.17 5.28
C MET A 91 27.86 7.03 6.14
N GLY A 92 27.32 5.98 5.52
CA GLY A 92 26.77 4.81 6.22
C GLY A 92 25.29 4.91 6.56
N VAL A 93 24.56 5.89 6.01
CA VAL A 93 23.10 5.98 6.18
C VAL A 93 22.43 4.77 5.52
N GLN A 94 21.60 4.06 6.28
CA GLN A 94 20.86 2.89 5.79
C GLN A 94 19.43 3.20 5.35
N THR A 95 18.83 4.28 5.87
CA THR A 95 17.43 4.63 5.60
C THR A 95 17.27 6.12 5.32
N ILE A 96 16.54 6.44 4.27
CA ILE A 96 16.14 7.81 3.91
C ILE A 96 14.62 7.90 3.86
N VAL A 97 14.06 8.95 4.46
CA VAL A 97 12.68 9.38 4.19
C VAL A 97 12.75 10.41 3.08
N TYR A 98 12.18 10.09 1.92
CA TYR A 98 12.11 11.00 0.78
C TYR A 98 10.70 11.60 0.70
N THR A 99 10.59 12.92 0.81
CA THR A 99 9.33 13.64 0.66
C THR A 99 9.32 14.43 -0.64
N ASP A 100 8.37 14.15 -1.53
CA ASP A 100 8.08 15.04 -2.65
C ASP A 100 7.15 16.16 -2.19
N ILE A 101 7.71 17.35 -2.00
CA ILE A 101 7.01 18.54 -1.49
C ILE A 101 5.87 18.94 -2.43
N SER A 102 6.02 18.73 -3.75
CA SER A 102 4.97 19.08 -4.72
C SER A 102 3.69 18.26 -4.54
N LYS A 103 3.81 17.10 -3.89
CA LYS A 103 2.72 16.16 -3.66
C LYS A 103 2.24 16.14 -2.20
N ASP A 104 2.98 16.72 -1.28
CA ASP A 104 2.63 16.63 0.13
C ASP A 104 1.27 17.28 0.42
N GLY A 105 0.43 16.57 1.17
CA GLY A 105 -0.95 16.98 1.47
C GLY A 105 -1.92 17.05 0.27
N MET A 106 -1.47 16.79 -0.96
CA MET A 106 -2.28 16.93 -2.17
C MET A 106 -3.22 15.75 -2.44
N LEU A 107 -2.97 14.59 -1.82
CA LEU A 107 -3.73 13.35 -2.06
C LEU A 107 -3.82 12.96 -3.55
N SER A 108 -2.72 13.14 -4.28
CA SER A 108 -2.61 12.90 -5.73
C SER A 108 -1.71 11.70 -6.08
N GLY A 109 -1.40 10.86 -5.09
CA GLY A 109 -0.47 9.74 -5.18
C GLY A 109 0.99 10.18 -5.00
N PRO A 110 1.87 9.32 -4.46
CA PRO A 110 3.28 9.64 -4.23
C PRO A 110 4.07 9.75 -5.54
N ASN A 111 5.33 10.18 -5.44
CA ASN A 111 6.26 10.15 -6.56
C ASN A 111 7.01 8.81 -6.61
N VAL A 112 6.34 7.77 -7.13
CA VAL A 112 6.87 6.40 -7.18
C VAL A 112 8.14 6.34 -8.03
N GLU A 113 8.14 6.99 -9.19
CA GLU A 113 9.27 6.99 -10.14
C GLU A 113 10.55 7.54 -9.49
N GLN A 114 10.47 8.74 -8.91
CA GLN A 114 11.63 9.36 -8.28
C GLN A 114 12.09 8.61 -7.03
N THR A 115 11.14 8.09 -6.24
CA THR A 115 11.49 7.30 -5.05
C THR A 115 12.21 6.00 -5.44
N LYS A 116 11.71 5.32 -6.48
CA LYS A 116 12.35 4.13 -7.04
C LYS A 116 13.74 4.44 -7.58
N LEU A 117 13.91 5.55 -8.31
CA LEU A 117 15.21 5.98 -8.81
C LEU A 117 16.23 6.15 -7.67
N LEU A 118 15.84 6.80 -6.57
CA LEU A 118 16.71 6.94 -5.39
C LEU A 118 17.07 5.58 -4.80
N SER A 119 16.09 4.69 -4.65
CA SER A 119 16.28 3.33 -4.13
C SER A 119 17.26 2.54 -5.00
N ASP A 120 17.01 2.45 -6.31
CA ASP A 120 17.80 1.65 -7.24
C ASP A 120 19.23 2.19 -7.39
N LYS A 121 19.43 3.51 -7.37
CA LYS A 121 20.76 4.12 -7.54
C LYS A 121 21.61 4.07 -6.27
N THR A 122 20.99 4.16 -5.10
CA THR A 122 21.72 4.20 -3.82
C THR A 122 21.82 2.82 -3.16
N GLY A 123 20.80 1.98 -3.28
CA GLY A 123 20.66 0.75 -2.48
C GLY A 123 20.31 1.03 -1.01
N ILE A 124 19.98 2.27 -0.66
CA ILE A 124 19.47 2.65 0.67
C ILE A 124 17.99 2.26 0.77
N ASN A 125 17.54 1.93 1.97
CA ASN A 125 16.12 1.78 2.26
C ASN A 125 15.40 3.14 2.13
N ILE A 126 14.72 3.38 1.01
CA ILE A 126 13.95 4.62 0.81
C ILE A 126 12.51 4.42 1.28
N ILE A 127 12.05 5.32 2.16
CA ILE A 127 10.67 5.43 2.60
C ILE A 127 10.01 6.59 1.83
N ALA A 128 8.95 6.28 1.08
CA ALA A 128 8.18 7.26 0.31
C ALA A 128 7.30 8.12 1.23
N SER A 129 7.36 9.45 1.06
CA SER A 129 6.54 10.42 1.77
C SER A 129 5.98 11.48 0.80
N GLY A 130 4.81 12.01 1.13
CA GLY A 130 4.08 12.99 0.31
C GLY A 130 3.12 12.35 -0.71
N GLY A 131 1.88 12.85 -0.77
CA GLY A 131 0.92 12.50 -1.83
C GLY A 131 0.04 11.28 -1.63
N MET A 132 0.33 10.40 -0.65
CA MET A 132 -0.48 9.20 -0.40
C MET A 132 -1.98 9.51 -0.32
N SER A 133 -2.79 8.85 -1.13
CA SER A 133 -4.21 9.16 -1.30
C SER A 133 -5.13 7.96 -1.08
N CYS A 134 -4.70 6.76 -1.49
CA CYS A 134 -5.49 5.53 -1.45
C CYS A 134 -4.62 4.28 -1.29
N VAL A 135 -5.25 3.12 -1.10
CA VAL A 135 -4.54 1.84 -0.95
C VAL A 135 -3.75 1.46 -2.22
N GLN A 136 -4.19 1.88 -3.40
CA GLN A 136 -3.47 1.62 -4.64
C GLN A 136 -2.09 2.29 -4.65
N ASP A 137 -1.94 3.46 -4.03
CA ASP A 137 -0.64 4.12 -3.91
C ASP A 137 0.36 3.26 -3.10
N LEU A 138 -0.11 2.62 -2.03
CA LEU A 138 0.72 1.72 -1.22
C LEU A 138 1.14 0.48 -2.00
N LYS A 139 0.24 -0.06 -2.82
CA LYS A 139 0.56 -1.15 -3.75
C LYS A 139 1.64 -0.72 -4.74
N ASN A 140 1.48 0.44 -5.39
CA ASN A 140 2.46 0.95 -6.34
C ASN A 140 3.85 1.14 -5.72
N ILE A 141 3.91 1.57 -4.45
CA ILE A 141 5.17 1.65 -3.67
C ILE A 141 5.77 0.27 -3.44
N ASN A 142 4.97 -0.68 -2.97
CA ASN A 142 5.42 -2.06 -2.73
C ASN A 142 5.90 -2.74 -4.02
N ASP A 143 5.14 -2.62 -5.10
CA ASP A 143 5.43 -3.21 -6.43
C ASP A 143 6.72 -2.64 -7.03
N ALA A 144 7.02 -1.38 -6.75
CA ALA A 144 8.26 -0.73 -7.14
C ALA A 144 9.49 -1.22 -6.35
N GLY A 145 9.29 -2.04 -5.30
CA GLY A 145 10.34 -2.51 -4.40
C GLY A 145 10.83 -1.44 -3.42
N ILE A 146 10.03 -0.40 -3.17
CA ILE A 146 10.39 0.68 -2.24
C ILE A 146 10.18 0.20 -0.80
N HIS A 147 11.12 0.53 0.08
CA HIS A 147 11.21 -0.06 1.43
C HIS A 147 10.03 0.27 2.35
N GLY A 148 9.42 1.44 2.20
CA GLY A 148 8.27 1.82 3.04
C GLY A 148 7.51 3.04 2.55
N ALA A 149 6.41 3.35 3.23
CA ALA A 149 5.55 4.49 2.96
C ALA A 149 5.16 5.22 4.25
N ILE A 150 5.10 6.55 4.20
CA ILE A 150 4.50 7.41 5.23
C ILE A 150 3.14 7.88 4.75
N ILE A 151 2.12 7.69 5.59
CA ILE A 151 0.74 8.12 5.31
C ILE A 151 0.33 9.13 6.38
N GLY A 152 -0.03 10.33 5.95
CA GLY A 152 -0.58 11.39 6.80
C GLY A 152 -2.06 11.62 6.51
N LYS A 153 -2.34 12.64 5.70
CA LYS A 153 -3.69 13.16 5.40
C LYS A 153 -4.71 12.09 4.98
N ALA A 154 -4.33 11.05 4.23
CA ALA A 154 -5.26 10.00 3.80
C ALA A 154 -5.82 9.15 4.96
N ILE A 155 -5.10 9.02 6.09
CA ILE A 155 -5.64 8.38 7.30
C ILE A 155 -6.63 9.32 7.99
N TYR A 156 -6.26 10.60 8.15
CA TYR A 156 -7.12 11.61 8.78
C TYR A 156 -8.43 11.83 8.02
N GLU A 157 -8.42 11.70 6.69
CA GLU A 157 -9.62 11.77 5.84
C GLU A 157 -10.32 10.42 5.63
N HIS A 158 -9.93 9.37 6.36
CA HIS A 158 -10.52 8.02 6.28
C HIS A 158 -10.49 7.39 4.87
N ARG A 159 -9.59 7.83 3.99
CA ARG A 159 -9.38 7.27 2.65
C ARG A 159 -8.62 5.95 2.69
N ILE A 160 -7.78 5.79 3.72
CA ILE A 160 -7.05 4.56 4.00
C ILE A 160 -7.36 4.15 5.43
N ASN A 161 -7.86 2.94 5.59
CA ASN A 161 -7.96 2.31 6.90
C ASN A 161 -6.59 1.72 7.27
N LEU A 162 -6.00 2.20 8.37
CA LEU A 162 -4.65 1.79 8.79
C LEU A 162 -4.57 0.28 9.09
N LYS A 163 -5.55 -0.28 9.81
CA LYS A 163 -5.56 -1.70 10.15
C LYS A 163 -5.54 -2.57 8.90
N ASP A 164 -6.34 -2.19 7.91
CA ASP A 164 -6.38 -2.90 6.65
C ASP A 164 -5.07 -2.80 5.85
N ALA A 165 -4.48 -1.61 5.80
CA ALA A 165 -3.20 -1.39 5.13
C ALA A 165 -2.11 -2.25 5.78
N VAL A 166 -2.01 -2.23 7.11
CA VAL A 166 -1.07 -3.06 7.87
C VAL A 166 -1.28 -4.54 7.57
N ASN A 167 -2.52 -5.05 7.67
CA ASN A 167 -2.82 -6.44 7.36
C ASN A 167 -2.43 -6.84 5.94
N MET A 168 -2.55 -5.93 4.97
CA MET A 168 -2.19 -6.17 3.57
C MET A 168 -0.69 -6.41 3.39
N PHE A 169 0.17 -5.69 4.14
CA PHE A 169 1.63 -5.74 3.94
C PHE A 169 2.38 -6.59 4.99
N GLU A 170 1.86 -6.74 6.21
CA GLU A 170 2.52 -7.54 7.28
C GLU A 170 2.23 -9.04 7.18
N SER A 171 1.13 -9.45 6.53
CA SER A 171 0.75 -10.87 6.43
C SER A 171 1.65 -11.68 5.49
N GLY A 172 2.72 -11.10 4.94
CA GLY A 172 3.51 -11.73 3.89
C GLY A 172 2.79 -11.78 2.54
N ALA A 173 1.62 -11.15 2.42
CA ALA A 173 1.02 -10.78 1.14
C ALA A 173 1.79 -9.59 0.52
N SER A 174 3.12 -9.69 0.50
CA SER A 174 3.96 -8.83 -0.32
C SER A 174 3.51 -9.03 -1.77
N VAL A 175 3.15 -7.93 -2.42
CA VAL A 175 2.75 -7.82 -3.82
C VAL A 175 3.96 -8.02 -4.75
N ILE A 176 4.70 -9.12 -4.55
CA ILE A 176 5.68 -9.66 -5.50
C ILE A 176 4.97 -10.56 -6.53
N GLU A 177 3.66 -10.78 -6.41
CA GLU A 177 2.88 -11.65 -7.31
C GLU A 177 2.03 -10.91 -8.37
N ALA A 178 2.22 -9.60 -8.58
CA ALA A 178 1.61 -8.92 -9.75
C ALA A 178 2.46 -9.05 -11.04
N GLY A 179 3.72 -9.51 -10.91
CA GLY A 179 4.66 -9.71 -12.03
C GLY A 179 4.93 -11.17 -12.40
N LYS A 180 4.59 -12.12 -11.53
CA LYS A 180 4.32 -13.48 -11.98
C LYS A 180 2.88 -13.46 -12.46
N LYS A 181 2.67 -13.78 -13.75
CA LYS A 181 1.44 -14.45 -14.19
C LYS A 181 0.92 -15.25 -13.00
N MET A 182 -0.26 -14.89 -12.49
CA MET A 182 -0.93 -15.66 -11.45
C MET A 182 -0.72 -17.11 -11.87
N SER A 183 0.03 -17.88 -11.06
CA SER A 183 0.45 -19.23 -11.44
C SER A 183 -0.78 -20.11 -11.33
N THR A 184 -1.73 -19.90 -12.23
CA THR A 184 -2.92 -20.70 -12.33
C THR A 184 -2.47 -22.03 -12.90
N SER A 185 -2.64 -23.08 -12.12
CA SER A 185 -2.50 -24.45 -12.62
C SER A 185 -3.48 -24.74 -13.77
N LEU A 186 -4.51 -23.89 -13.92
CA LEU A 186 -5.59 -23.98 -14.89
C LEU A 186 -5.75 -22.64 -15.65
N SER A 187 -6.01 -22.72 -16.94
CA SER A 187 -6.45 -21.61 -17.77
C SER A 187 -7.98 -21.57 -17.86
N PHE A 188 -8.57 -20.47 -18.33
CA PHE A 188 -10.03 -20.38 -18.48
C PHE A 188 -10.61 -21.50 -19.39
N LYS A 189 -9.79 -22.04 -20.30
CA LYS A 189 -10.16 -23.16 -21.17
C LYS A 189 -10.38 -24.48 -20.42
N ASP A 190 -9.86 -24.60 -19.21
CA ASP A 190 -9.99 -25.80 -18.37
C ASP A 190 -11.27 -25.78 -17.51
N PHE A 191 -12.05 -24.70 -17.58
CA PHE A 191 -13.28 -24.52 -16.83
C PHE A 191 -14.48 -25.14 -17.56
N LYS A 192 -15.38 -25.75 -16.80
CA LYS A 192 -16.65 -26.26 -17.31
C LYS A 192 -17.69 -25.14 -17.27
N LEU A 193 -17.94 -24.56 -18.42
CA LEU A 193 -18.91 -23.48 -18.59
C LEU A 193 -20.33 -24.06 -18.70
N ASN A 194 -21.32 -23.26 -18.31
CA ASN A 194 -22.72 -23.57 -18.56
C ASN A 194 -23.07 -23.40 -20.06
N SER A 195 -24.33 -23.65 -20.42
CA SER A 195 -24.83 -23.53 -21.81
C SER A 195 -24.69 -22.12 -22.42
N ASP A 196 -24.54 -21.10 -21.58
CA ASP A 196 -24.40 -19.71 -21.99
C ASP A 196 -22.93 -19.30 -22.14
N GLY A 197 -21.98 -20.23 -21.95
CA GLY A 197 -20.54 -19.95 -21.98
C GLY A 197 -20.05 -19.20 -20.74
N LEU A 198 -20.74 -19.35 -19.60
CA LEU A 198 -20.42 -18.66 -18.35
C LEU A 198 -20.09 -19.63 -17.23
N ILE A 199 -19.24 -19.20 -16.30
CA ILE A 199 -18.95 -19.89 -15.04
C ILE A 199 -19.62 -19.16 -13.87
N PRO A 200 -20.39 -19.85 -12.99
CA PRO A 200 -20.87 -19.27 -11.75
C PRO A 200 -19.72 -18.93 -10.81
N VAL A 201 -19.88 -17.83 -10.08
CA VAL A 201 -18.93 -17.37 -9.07
C VAL A 201 -19.64 -17.09 -7.77
N VAL A 202 -19.27 -17.81 -6.72
CA VAL A 202 -19.68 -17.55 -5.34
C VAL A 202 -18.69 -16.56 -4.74
N VAL A 203 -19.20 -15.46 -4.22
CA VAL A 203 -18.39 -14.39 -3.65
C VAL A 203 -18.51 -14.43 -2.14
N GLN A 204 -17.37 -14.53 -1.45
CA GLN A 204 -17.29 -14.67 0.00
C GLN A 204 -16.39 -13.58 0.58
N ASP A 205 -16.75 -13.03 1.74
CA ASP A 205 -15.87 -12.12 2.45
C ASP A 205 -14.68 -12.88 3.04
N TYR A 206 -13.47 -12.41 2.75
CA TYR A 206 -12.24 -13.12 3.13
C TYR A 206 -11.96 -13.12 4.64
N VAL A 207 -12.59 -12.23 5.42
CA VAL A 207 -12.35 -12.10 6.87
C VAL A 207 -13.25 -13.03 7.66
N ASN A 208 -14.55 -12.99 7.38
CA ASN A 208 -15.56 -13.70 8.19
C ASN A 208 -16.20 -14.88 7.47
N ASN A 209 -15.78 -15.19 6.24
CA ASN A 209 -16.32 -16.24 5.39
C ASN A 209 -17.82 -16.08 5.07
N GLU A 210 -18.39 -14.89 5.23
CA GLU A 210 -19.78 -14.60 4.88
C GLU A 210 -19.96 -14.66 3.36
N VAL A 211 -20.93 -15.44 2.87
CA VAL A 211 -21.28 -15.44 1.45
C VAL A 211 -22.00 -14.13 1.11
N LEU A 212 -21.43 -13.36 0.19
CA LEU A 212 -21.88 -12.03 -0.18
C LEU A 212 -22.83 -12.05 -1.36
N MET A 213 -22.50 -12.77 -2.43
CA MET A 213 -23.34 -12.83 -3.63
C MET A 213 -22.94 -13.99 -4.55
N VAL A 214 -23.78 -14.25 -5.55
CA VAL A 214 -23.45 -15.11 -6.69
C VAL A 214 -23.54 -14.28 -7.97
N ALA A 215 -22.56 -14.44 -8.85
CA ALA A 215 -22.49 -13.82 -10.16
C ALA A 215 -22.01 -14.83 -11.21
N TYR A 216 -21.79 -14.35 -12.43
CA TYR A 216 -21.31 -15.15 -13.54
C TYR A 216 -20.15 -14.43 -14.22
N MET A 217 -19.22 -15.18 -14.79
CA MET A 217 -18.09 -14.67 -15.55
C MET A 217 -18.01 -15.36 -16.91
N ASN A 218 -17.67 -14.59 -17.95
CA ASN A 218 -17.09 -15.09 -19.19
C ASN A 218 -15.55 -14.94 -19.13
N GLU A 219 -14.85 -15.42 -20.17
CA GLU A 219 -13.38 -15.38 -20.24
C GLU A 219 -12.83 -13.96 -20.05
N GLU A 220 -13.46 -12.97 -20.68
CA GLU A 220 -13.03 -11.57 -20.62
C GLU A 220 -13.15 -11.00 -19.19
N SER A 221 -14.29 -11.20 -18.52
CA SER A 221 -14.50 -10.76 -17.14
C SER A 221 -13.56 -11.46 -16.15
N TYR A 222 -13.23 -12.74 -16.39
CA TYR A 222 -12.26 -13.49 -15.61
C TYR A 222 -10.86 -12.90 -15.75
N ASN A 223 -10.37 -12.76 -16.99
CA ASN A 223 -9.05 -12.21 -17.25
C ASN A 223 -8.92 -10.79 -16.68
N MET A 224 -9.93 -9.96 -16.86
CA MET A 224 -9.95 -8.62 -16.28
C MET A 224 -9.91 -8.64 -14.74
N THR A 225 -10.57 -9.60 -14.09
CA THR A 225 -10.52 -9.77 -12.64
C THR A 225 -9.13 -10.19 -12.17
N VAL A 226 -8.50 -11.12 -12.88
CA VAL A 226 -7.12 -11.57 -12.61
C VAL A 226 -6.12 -10.43 -12.79
N ASP A 227 -6.27 -9.66 -13.86
CA ASP A 227 -5.35 -8.57 -14.22
C ASP A 227 -5.48 -7.36 -13.28
N THR A 228 -6.70 -7.02 -12.86
CA THR A 228 -6.97 -5.81 -12.07
C THR A 228 -7.04 -6.06 -10.56
N GLY A 229 -7.29 -7.30 -10.15
CA GLY A 229 -7.64 -7.63 -8.75
C GLY A 229 -8.97 -7.05 -8.29
N ILE A 230 -9.83 -6.58 -9.21
CA ILE A 230 -11.17 -6.07 -8.93
C ILE A 230 -12.18 -7.02 -9.57
N MET A 231 -13.19 -7.44 -8.80
CA MET A 231 -14.22 -8.33 -9.34
C MET A 231 -14.94 -7.67 -10.52
N THR A 232 -14.83 -8.31 -11.67
CA THR A 232 -15.56 -8.00 -12.90
C THR A 232 -16.43 -9.18 -13.25
N TYR A 233 -17.71 -8.93 -13.49
CA TYR A 233 -18.71 -9.95 -13.80
C TYR A 233 -19.24 -9.78 -15.21
N PHE A 234 -19.86 -10.82 -15.75
CA PHE A 234 -20.69 -10.72 -16.94
C PHE A 234 -22.17 -10.59 -16.54
N SER A 235 -22.78 -9.45 -16.86
CA SER A 235 -24.19 -9.20 -16.58
C SER A 235 -25.07 -9.91 -17.61
N ARG A 236 -25.66 -11.05 -17.23
CA ARG A 236 -26.53 -11.84 -18.13
C ARG A 236 -27.74 -11.07 -18.66
N SER A 237 -28.27 -10.11 -17.90
CA SER A 237 -29.43 -9.31 -18.34
C SER A 237 -29.05 -8.17 -19.29
N ARG A 238 -27.83 -7.64 -19.16
CA ARG A 238 -27.34 -6.51 -19.97
C ARG A 238 -26.41 -6.93 -21.10
N GLN A 239 -25.93 -8.18 -21.06
CA GLN A 239 -24.96 -8.74 -21.99
C GLN A 239 -23.67 -7.89 -22.07
N GLU A 240 -23.20 -7.42 -20.92
CA GLU A 240 -22.01 -6.55 -20.82
C GLU A 240 -21.14 -6.91 -19.61
N LEU A 241 -19.88 -6.48 -19.65
CA LEU A 241 -18.98 -6.51 -18.49
C LEU A 241 -19.46 -5.55 -17.41
N TRP A 242 -19.40 -6.00 -16.16
CA TRP A 242 -19.79 -5.22 -15.00
C TRP A 242 -18.69 -5.25 -13.94
N ILE A 243 -17.94 -4.16 -13.86
CA ILE A 243 -16.96 -3.93 -12.80
C ILE A 243 -17.72 -3.63 -11.51
N LYS A 244 -17.59 -4.47 -10.49
CA LYS A 244 -18.30 -4.28 -9.22
C LYS A 244 -17.78 -3.03 -8.53
N GLY A 245 -18.69 -2.09 -8.28
CA GLY A 245 -18.38 -0.84 -7.59
C GLY A 245 -18.15 0.35 -8.50
N ALA A 246 -17.97 0.18 -9.81
CA ALA A 246 -17.66 1.28 -10.72
C ALA A 246 -18.69 2.43 -10.69
N THR A 247 -19.98 2.10 -10.59
CA THR A 247 -21.05 3.11 -10.45
C THR A 247 -21.35 3.45 -8.99
N SER A 248 -21.41 2.44 -8.12
CA SER A 248 -21.90 2.58 -6.73
C SER A 248 -20.84 2.97 -5.70
N GLY A 249 -19.55 2.89 -6.03
CA GLY A 249 -18.44 2.95 -5.07
C GLY A 249 -18.25 1.69 -4.21
N HIS A 250 -19.20 0.74 -4.22
CA HIS A 250 -19.13 -0.50 -3.45
C HIS A 250 -18.28 -1.59 -4.12
N TYR A 251 -16.97 -1.40 -4.13
CA TYR A 251 -16.00 -2.30 -4.78
C TYR A 251 -15.85 -3.67 -4.08
N GLN A 252 -15.40 -4.65 -4.85
CA GLN A 252 -14.93 -5.96 -4.36
C GLN A 252 -13.51 -6.20 -4.87
N TYR A 253 -12.56 -6.30 -3.95
CA TYR A 253 -11.16 -6.57 -4.29
C TYR A 253 -10.85 -8.05 -4.04
N VAL A 254 -10.25 -8.70 -5.03
CA VAL A 254 -9.90 -10.12 -4.99
C VAL A 254 -8.81 -10.35 -3.94
N SER A 255 -9.03 -11.32 -3.06
CA SER A 255 -8.02 -11.89 -2.16
C SER A 255 -7.54 -13.25 -2.67
N SER A 256 -8.46 -14.12 -3.11
CA SER A 256 -8.14 -15.38 -3.79
C SER A 256 -9.28 -15.80 -4.72
N LEU A 257 -8.95 -16.58 -5.74
CA LEU A 257 -9.89 -17.31 -6.58
C LEU A 257 -9.58 -18.80 -6.45
N ASP A 258 -10.51 -19.54 -5.87
CA ASP A 258 -10.47 -21.00 -5.80
C ASP A 258 -11.46 -21.56 -6.83
N ILE A 259 -11.22 -22.75 -7.36
CA ILE A 259 -12.17 -23.47 -8.20
C ILE A 259 -12.54 -24.78 -7.50
N ASP A 260 -13.77 -25.24 -7.67
CA ASP A 260 -14.24 -26.48 -7.07
C ASP A 260 -13.66 -27.73 -7.75
N CYS A 261 -14.02 -28.91 -7.24
CA CYS A 261 -13.35 -30.16 -7.59
C CYS A 261 -13.61 -30.65 -9.02
N ASP A 262 -14.63 -30.12 -9.69
CA ASP A 262 -14.97 -30.49 -11.06
C ASP A 262 -14.87 -29.32 -12.05
N ASN A 263 -14.30 -28.19 -11.61
CA ASN A 263 -14.00 -26.99 -12.39
C ASN A 263 -15.22 -26.26 -12.95
N ASP A 264 -16.39 -26.35 -12.31
CA ASP A 264 -17.61 -25.71 -12.81
C ASP A 264 -18.02 -24.47 -12.03
N THR A 265 -17.39 -24.20 -10.87
CA THR A 265 -17.75 -23.05 -10.02
C THR A 265 -16.50 -22.40 -9.40
N ILE A 266 -16.42 -21.07 -9.47
CA ILE A 266 -15.37 -20.30 -8.80
C ILE A 266 -15.84 -19.84 -7.42
N LEU A 267 -15.00 -19.99 -6.41
CA LEU A 267 -15.12 -19.30 -5.12
C LEU A 267 -14.16 -18.11 -5.10
N ALA A 268 -14.72 -16.90 -5.13
CA ALA A 268 -13.97 -15.66 -5.01
C ALA A 268 -13.99 -15.17 -3.56
N LYS A 269 -12.84 -15.19 -2.87
CA LYS A 269 -12.69 -14.52 -1.58
C LYS A 269 -12.32 -13.07 -1.83
N VAL A 270 -13.14 -12.15 -1.31
CA VAL A 270 -13.01 -10.73 -1.61
C VAL A 270 -13.06 -9.88 -0.35
N ARG A 271 -12.40 -8.73 -0.41
CA ARG A 271 -12.67 -7.60 0.49
C ARG A 271 -13.83 -6.78 -0.08
N GLN A 272 -14.94 -6.74 0.63
CA GLN A 272 -16.11 -5.94 0.26
C GLN A 272 -16.02 -4.51 0.81
N ILE A 273 -16.13 -3.50 -0.07
CA ILE A 273 -16.40 -2.11 0.30
C ILE A 273 -17.90 -1.83 0.18
N GLY A 274 -18.51 -1.29 1.24
CA GLY A 274 -19.95 -0.99 1.25
C GLY A 274 -20.82 -2.24 1.06
N ALA A 275 -21.94 -2.09 0.36
CA ALA A 275 -22.90 -3.17 0.14
C ALA A 275 -22.55 -4.04 -1.09
N ALA A 276 -22.56 -5.37 -0.93
CA ALA A 276 -22.50 -6.28 -2.08
C ALA A 276 -23.81 -6.22 -2.88
N CYS A 277 -24.95 -6.10 -2.18
CA CYS A 277 -26.27 -6.12 -2.78
C CYS A 277 -26.70 -4.72 -3.27
N HIS A 278 -27.40 -4.68 -4.41
CA HIS A 278 -28.01 -3.46 -4.94
C HIS A 278 -29.10 -2.86 -4.03
N THR A 279 -29.61 -3.65 -3.06
CA THR A 279 -30.59 -3.20 -2.06
C THR A 279 -29.95 -2.47 -0.87
N GLY A 280 -28.62 -2.29 -0.87
CA GLY A 280 -27.88 -1.69 0.24
C GLY A 280 -27.49 -2.68 1.35
N ASN A 281 -27.92 -3.95 1.25
CA ASN A 281 -27.52 -4.99 2.20
C ASN A 281 -26.09 -5.48 1.95
N ARG A 282 -25.39 -5.85 3.03
CA ARG A 282 -24.02 -6.39 2.98
C ARG A 282 -23.93 -7.64 2.12
N SER A 283 -24.88 -8.57 2.27
CA SER A 283 -25.00 -9.79 1.47
C SER A 283 -26.32 -9.82 0.69
N CYS A 284 -26.33 -10.47 -0.47
CA CYS A 284 -27.54 -10.83 -1.21
C CYS A 284 -28.38 -11.88 -0.47
N PHE A 285 -27.79 -12.64 0.46
CA PHE A 285 -28.42 -13.70 1.23
C PHE A 285 -28.95 -13.21 2.59
N TYR A 286 -29.49 -11.99 2.64
CA TYR A 286 -29.98 -11.36 3.88
C TYR A 286 -31.38 -11.84 4.32
N ARG A 287 -32.06 -12.64 3.49
CA ARG A 287 -33.41 -13.15 3.77
C ARG A 287 -33.35 -14.62 4.20
N ASN A 288 -33.91 -14.92 5.37
CA ASN A 288 -34.04 -16.29 5.86
C ASN A 288 -35.28 -16.95 5.24
N LEU A 289 -35.12 -18.16 4.69
CA LEU A 289 -36.23 -18.94 4.12
C LEU A 289 -36.83 -19.92 5.13
N TYR A 290 -36.00 -20.49 6.00
CA TYR A 290 -36.39 -21.46 7.00
C TYR A 290 -35.43 -21.38 8.18
N LEU A 291 -35.98 -21.34 9.39
CA LEU A 291 -35.24 -21.48 10.63
C LEU A 291 -35.82 -22.71 11.33
N LYS A 292 -34.99 -23.73 11.57
CA LYS A 292 -35.39 -24.86 12.41
C LYS A 292 -35.43 -24.37 13.85
N ASP A 293 -36.59 -24.46 14.50
CA ASP A 293 -36.69 -24.22 15.93
C ASP A 293 -35.71 -25.17 16.66
N ARG A 294 -34.90 -24.60 17.55
CA ARG A 294 -33.85 -25.30 18.30
C ARG A 294 -34.45 -26.32 19.26
#